data_AF-A0A1J6HX99-F1
#
_entry.id   AF-A0A1J6HX99-F1
#
_cell.length_a   1.000
_cell.length_b   1.000
_cell.length_c   1.000
_cell.angle_alpha   90.00
_cell.angle_beta   90.00
_cell.angle_gamma   90.00
#
_symmetry.space_group_name_H-M   'P 1'
#
loop_
_entity.id
_entity.type
_entity.pdbx_description
1 polymer ?
#
loop_
_entity_poly.entity_id
_entity_poly.type
_entity_poly.pdbx_seq_one_letter_code
_entity_poly.pdbx_strand_id
1 'polypeptide(L)' 'MEDQEQGTKSRVMKVDSMESWDFYVNQATVQGCPIVAHFTAAWCIPSLAMNPFMEELASMYQNTISFLTIDVDEVK' A
#
# COMPACT_ATOMS: atom_id res chain seq x y z
N MET A 1 -20.95 16.64 -16.39
CA MET A 1 -21.31 15.79 -15.25
C MET A 1 -20.03 15.61 -14.49
N GLU A 2 -19.87 16.36 -13.41
CA GLU A 2 -18.72 16.26 -12.52
C GLU A 2 -19.00 15.06 -11.62
N ASP A 3 -18.35 13.93 -11.92
CA ASP A 3 -18.36 12.77 -11.02
C ASP A 3 -17.58 13.14 -9.76
N GLN A 4 -18.33 13.40 -8.70
CA GLN A 4 -17.80 13.49 -7.34
C GLN A 4 -17.43 12.08 -6.88
N GLU A 5 -16.22 11.63 -7.18
CA GLU A 5 -15.61 10.51 -6.47
C GLU A 5 -15.27 10.99 -5.05
N GLN A 6 -16.19 10.76 -4.12
CA GLN A 6 -15.87 10.71 -2.69
C GLN A 6 -14.90 9.55 -2.46
N GLY A 7 -13.61 9.79 -2.71
CA GLY A 7 -12.55 8.81 -2.55
C GLY A 7 -12.49 8.36 -1.09
N THR A 8 -12.84 7.10 -0.84
CA THR A 8 -12.42 6.40 0.36
C THR A 8 -10.92 6.60 0.51
N LYS A 9 -10.48 7.16 1.64
CA LYS A 9 -9.06 7.34 1.91
C LYS A 9 -8.40 5.96 1.91
N SER A 10 -7.64 5.65 0.84
CA SER A 10 -6.89 4.41 0.70
C SER A 10 -6.06 4.17 1.96
N ARG A 11 -6.09 2.93 2.46
CA ARG A 11 -5.37 2.52 3.67
C ARG A 11 -4.04 1.84 3.35
N VAL A 12 -3.77 1.62 2.07
CA VAL A 12 -2.50 1.10 1.57
C VAL A 12 -1.55 2.28 1.37
N MET A 13 -0.41 2.24 2.04
CA MET A 13 0.57 3.32 1.98
C MET A 13 1.49 3.12 0.77
N LYS A 14 1.60 4.13 -0.10
CA LYS A 14 2.54 4.09 -1.22
C LYS A 14 3.97 4.31 -0.71
N VAL A 15 4.88 3.46 -1.15
CA VAL A 15 6.33 3.64 -1.00
C VAL A 15 6.88 4.10 -2.34
N ASP A 16 7.63 5.19 -2.31
CA ASP A 16 8.20 5.87 -3.49
C ASP A 16 9.73 6.02 -3.43
N SER A 17 10.34 5.67 -2.30
CA SER A 17 11.76 5.86 -2.04
C SER A 17 12.25 4.90 -0.95
N MET A 18 13.57 4.68 -0.89
CA MET A 18 14.19 3.92 0.21
C MET A 18 13.94 4.57 1.58
N GLU A 19 13.86 5.90 1.63
CA GLU A 19 13.59 6.64 2.86
C GLU A 19 12.18 6.39 3.39
N SER A 20 11.16 6.38 2.50
CA SER A 20 9.80 6.05 2.89
C SER A 20 9.67 4.58 3.30
N TRP A 21 10.38 3.67 2.63
CA TRP A 21 10.49 2.27 3.04
C TRP A 21 11.02 2.12 4.46
N ASP A 22 12.20 2.69 4.74
CA ASP A 22 12.85 2.60 6.06
C ASP A 22 11.98 3.21 7.15
N PHE A 23 11.29 4.31 6.86
CA PHE A 23 10.34 4.92 7.78
C PHE A 23 9.21 3.95 8.18
N TYR A 24 8.53 3.33 7.20
CA TYR A 24 7.42 2.41 7.47
C TYR A 24 7.88 1.13 8.16
N VAL A 25 9.01 0.55 7.73
CA VAL A 25 9.56 -0.66 8.34
C VAL A 25 9.98 -0.41 9.79
N ASN A 26 10.66 0.70 10.06
CA ASN A 26 11.06 1.05 11.42
C ASN A 26 9.84 1.32 12.30
N GLN A 27 8.85 2.07 11.81
CA GLN A 27 7.60 2.32 12.53
C GLN A 27 6.89 1.00 12.90
N ALA A 28 6.73 0.09 11.95
CA ALA A 28 6.07 -1.20 12.17
C ALA A 28 6.87 -2.07 13.14
N THR A 29 8.20 -2.06 13.05
CA THR A 29 9.10 -2.78 13.96
C THR A 29 8.94 -2.30 15.41
N VAL A 30 8.94 -0.98 15.62
CA VAL A 30 8.72 -0.38 16.96
C VAL A 30 7.33 -0.71 17.50
N GLN A 31 6.33 -0.77 16.64
CA GLN A 31 4.95 -1.08 17.02
C GLN A 31 4.67 -2.58 17.16
N GLY A 32 5.60 -3.45 16.76
CA GLY A 32 5.37 -4.90 16.66
C GLY A 32 4.26 -5.26 15.66
N CYS A 33 4.06 -4.43 14.63
CA CYS A 33 3.04 -4.59 13.61
C CYS A 33 3.61 -5.32 12.38
N PRO A 34 3.05 -6.45 11.94
CA PRO A 34 3.39 -7.06 10.66
C PRO A 34 3.13 -6.15 9.46
N ILE A 35 3.94 -6.29 8.42
CA ILE A 35 3.77 -5.58 7.14
C ILE A 35 3.39 -6.58 6.04
N VAL A 36 2.45 -6.18 5.19
CA VAL A 36 2.22 -6.76 3.86
C VAL A 36 2.69 -5.75 2.81
N ALA A 37 3.67 -6.14 2.00
CA ALA A 37 4.21 -5.31 0.93
C ALA A 37 3.79 -5.86 -0.44
N HIS A 38 2.98 -5.11 -1.17
CA HIS A 38 2.57 -5.42 -2.54
C HIS A 38 3.49 -4.72 -3.53
N PHE A 39 4.36 -5.48 -4.17
CA PHE A 39 5.17 -4.99 -5.29
C PHE A 39 4.35 -5.09 -6.58
N THR A 40 4.18 -3.97 -7.27
CA THR A 40 3.32 -3.82 -8.46
C THR A 40 4.07 -3.12 -9.58
N ALA A 41 3.45 -3.09 -10.77
CA ALA A 41 3.94 -2.37 -11.94
C ALA A 41 2.77 -2.09 -12.88
N ALA A 42 2.78 -0.97 -13.58
CA ALA A 42 1.73 -0.63 -14.55
C ALA A 42 1.61 -1.66 -15.70
N TRP A 43 2.71 -2.33 -16.05
CA TRP A 43 2.74 -3.38 -17.08
C TRP A 43 2.30 -4.76 -16.56
N CYS A 44 2.07 -4.92 -15.26
CA CYS A 44 1.67 -6.19 -14.66
C CYS A 44 0.16 -6.21 -14.36
N ILE A 45 -0.64 -6.53 -15.37
CA ILE A 45 -2.11 -6.59 -15.24
C ILE A 45 -2.59 -7.48 -14.08
N PRO A 46 -2.04 -8.69 -13.85
CA PRO A 46 -2.42 -9.49 -12.69
C PRO A 46 -2.19 -8.79 -11.35
N SER A 47 -1.08 -8.05 -11.21
CA SER A 47 -0.80 -7.29 -9.97
C SER A 47 -1.74 -6.11 -9.81
N LEU A 48 -2.05 -5.37 -10.89
CA LEU A 48 -3.04 -4.29 -10.83
C LEU A 48 -4.43 -4.81 -10.41
N ALA A 49 -4.82 -5.99 -10.89
CA ALA A 49 -6.07 -6.65 -10.49
C ALA A 49 -6.09 -7.05 -9.00
N MET A 50 -4.94 -7.12 -8.32
CA MET A 50 -4.84 -7.41 -6.89
C MET A 50 -5.08 -6.18 -6.00
N ASN A 51 -4.96 -4.96 -6.53
CA ASN A 51 -5.12 -3.72 -5.77
C ASN A 51 -6.41 -3.63 -4.93
N PRO A 52 -7.62 -3.94 -5.45
CA PRO A 52 -8.84 -3.87 -4.63
C PRO A 52 -8.83 -4.84 -3.45
N PHE A 53 -8.19 -6.01 -3.60
CA PHE A 53 -8.04 -6.97 -2.50
C PHE A 53 -7.10 -6.45 -1.41
N MET A 54 -6.03 -5.75 -1.80
CA MET A 54 -5.14 -5.11 -0.82
C MET A 54 -5.85 -4.03 -0.02
N GLU A 55 -6.69 -3.21 -0.66
CA GLU A 55 -7.50 -2.19 0.02
C GLU A 55 -8.55 -2.79 0.96
N GLU A 56 -9.20 -3.89 0.54
CA GLU A 56 -10.16 -4.61 1.38
C GLU A 56 -9.47 -5.19 2.62
N LEU A 57 -8.32 -5.84 2.45
CA LEU A 57 -7.54 -6.40 3.55
C LEU A 57 -7.01 -5.29 4.49
N ALA A 58 -6.50 -4.19 3.93
CA ALA A 58 -6.07 -3.02 4.72
C ALA A 58 -7.23 -2.42 5.53
N SER A 59 -8.45 -2.50 5.02
CA SER A 59 -9.66 -2.06 5.72
C SER A 59 -10.12 -3.06 6.79
N MET A 60 -9.84 -4.35 6.66
CA MET A 60 -10.16 -5.35 7.67
C MET A 60 -9.15 -5.38 8.83
N TYR A 61 -7.87 -5.16 8.55
CA TYR A 61 -6.77 -5.34 9.52
C TYR A 61 -6.10 -4.03 9.97
N GLN A 62 -6.85 -2.92 9.97
CA GLN A 62 -6.36 -1.54 10.13
C GLN A 62 -5.40 -1.28 11.30
N ASN A 63 -5.56 -2.03 12.40
CA ASN A 63 -4.82 -1.82 13.64
C ASN A 63 -3.83 -2.94 13.95
N THR A 64 -3.74 -3.94 13.07
CA THR A 64 -2.96 -5.16 13.29
C THR A 64 -1.95 -5.44 12.19
N ILE A 65 -2.16 -4.93 10.98
CA ILE A 65 -1.27 -5.14 9.84
C ILE A 65 -1.16 -3.84 9.05
N SER A 66 0.08 -3.47 8.71
CA SER A 66 0.37 -2.34 7.83
C SER A 66 0.46 -2.82 6.38
N PHE A 67 -0.23 -2.15 5.46
CA PHE A 67 -0.23 -2.49 4.03
C PHE A 67 0.53 -1.43 3.25
N LEU A 68 1.51 -1.87 2.46
CA LEU A 68 2.34 -1.03 1.60
C LEU A 68 2.15 -1.43 0.14
N THR A 69 2.17 -0.44 -0.76
CA THR A 69 2.24 -0.65 -2.21
C THR A 69 3.50 -0.02 -2.77
N ILE A 70 4.21 -0.76 -3.61
CA ILE A 70 5.52 -0.39 -4.14
C ILE A 70 5.48 -0.61 -5.64
N ASP A 71 5.52 0.47 -6.43
CA ASP A 71 5.64 0.36 -7.88
C ASP A 71 7.12 0.20 -8.25
N VAL A 72 7.47 -0.94 -8.83
CA VAL A 72 8.86 -1.30 -9.14
C VAL A 72 9.51 -0.43 -10.21
N ASP A 73 8.71 0.27 -11.03
CA ASP A 73 9.22 1.19 -12.04
C ASP A 73 9.46 2.61 -11.47
N GLU A 74 8.73 2.98 -10.42
CA GLU A 74 8.73 4.34 -9.85
C GLU A 74 9.67 4.50 -8.65
N VAL A 75 9.92 3.43 -7.88
CA VAL A 75 10.79 3.48 -6.70
C VAL A 75 12.25 3.61 -7.12
N LYS A 76 12.95 4.61 -6.57
CA LYS A 76 14.38 4.88 -6.80
C LYS A 76 15.19 4.87 -5.52
#